data_AF-A0A8I6RXS1-F1
#
_entry.id   AF-A0A8I6RXS1-F1
#
_cell.length_a   1.000
_cell.length_b   1.000
_cell.length_c   1.000
_cell.angle_alpha   90.00
_cell.angle_beta   90.00
_cell.angle_gamma   90.00
#
_symmetry.space_group_name_H-M   'P 1'
#
loop_
_entity.id
_entity.type
_entity.pdbx_description
1 polymer ?
#
loop_
_entity_poly.entity_id
_entity_poly.type
_entity_poly.pdbx_seq_one_letter_code
_entity_poly.pdbx_strand_id
1 'polypeptide(L)'
;MLRVSLGAASQQCLLYRGSSQENVSGVKPRGCFSSFAGSKYYKGGFDSKMSKREASLILGISPSANKLKIKEAHKRIMALNHPDRGGSPYIAAKINEAKDHLESNK
;
A
#
# COMPACT_ATOMS: atom_id res chain seq x y z
N MET A 1 26.00 -33.26 4.01
CA MET A 1 24.66 -33.27 4.60
C MET A 1 24.00 -31.91 4.34
N LEU A 2 23.26 -31.79 3.24
CA LEU A 2 22.44 -30.61 2.97
C LEU A 2 21.19 -30.67 3.85
N ARG A 3 21.03 -29.70 4.75
CA ARG A 3 19.74 -29.41 5.39
C ARG A 3 19.14 -28.19 4.70
N VAL A 4 18.22 -28.43 3.76
CA VAL A 4 17.35 -27.40 3.20
C VAL A 4 16.20 -27.23 4.20
N SER A 5 16.24 -26.18 5.00
CA SER A 5 15.10 -25.78 5.82
C SER A 5 14.05 -25.12 4.92
N LEU A 6 12.91 -25.79 4.77
CA LEU A 6 11.67 -25.18 4.29
C LEU A 6 11.26 -24.07 5.28
N GLY A 7 11.13 -22.85 4.78
CA GLY A 7 10.55 -21.71 5.51
C GLY A 7 9.21 -21.31 4.89
N ALA A 8 8.12 -21.54 5.62
CA ALA A 8 6.78 -21.06 5.33
C ALA A 8 6.61 -19.58 5.78
N ALA A 9 5.45 -19.00 5.41
CA ALA A 9 4.93 -17.64 5.69
C ALA A 9 5.29 -16.60 4.61
N SER A 10 4.47 -16.28 3.61
CA SER A 10 3.05 -15.87 3.61
C SER A 10 2.74 -14.70 4.55
N GLN A 11 2.32 -13.59 3.93
CA GLN A 11 1.64 -12.41 4.49
C GLN A 11 2.53 -11.35 5.16
N GLN A 12 2.74 -10.21 4.47
CA GLN A 12 2.62 -8.89 5.09
C GLN A 12 2.48 -7.79 4.01
N CYS A 13 1.26 -7.63 3.48
CA CYS A 13 0.83 -6.38 2.84
C CYS A 13 0.83 -5.28 3.90
N LEU A 14 1.82 -4.39 3.86
CA LEU A 14 1.88 -3.22 4.73
C LEU A 14 0.84 -2.17 4.31
N LEU A 15 -0.32 -2.28 4.97
CA LEU A 15 -1.00 -1.21 5.70
C LEU A 15 -0.84 0.23 5.17
N TYR A 16 -1.75 0.63 4.29
CA TYR A 16 -2.08 2.05 4.08
C TYR A 16 -3.09 2.48 5.15
N ARG A 17 -2.61 3.10 6.22
CA ARG A 17 -3.45 3.75 7.23
C ARG A 17 -3.97 5.08 6.67
N GLY A 18 -5.07 5.02 5.92
CA GLY A 18 -5.83 6.19 5.51
C GLY A 18 -6.56 6.81 6.69
N SER A 19 -5.97 7.83 7.30
CA SER A 19 -6.64 8.76 8.21
C SER A 19 -7.12 9.97 7.43
N SER A 20 -8.41 10.01 7.08
CA SER A 20 -9.18 11.23 6.82
C SER A 20 -10.65 10.82 6.83
N GLN A 21 -11.25 10.94 8.01
CA GLN A 21 -12.70 10.92 8.19
C GLN A 21 -13.24 12.22 7.59
N GLU A 22 -14.10 12.13 6.58
CA GLU A 22 -15.09 13.18 6.37
C GLU A 22 -16.49 12.56 6.34
N ASN A 23 -17.36 13.25 7.07
CA ASN A 23 -18.69 12.87 7.49
C ASN A 23 -19.60 12.42 6.35
N VAL A 24 -20.22 11.27 6.53
CA VAL A 24 -21.57 11.04 5.99
C VAL A 24 -22.45 10.57 7.15
N SER A 25 -23.32 11.48 7.55
CA SER A 25 -24.40 11.30 8.51
C SER A 25 -25.39 10.23 8.02
N GLY A 26 -25.81 9.33 8.92
CA GLY A 26 -27.01 8.53 8.67
C GLY A 26 -27.03 7.15 9.31
N VAL A 27 -27.61 7.10 10.52
CA VAL A 27 -28.30 5.94 11.13
C VAL A 27 -27.42 4.77 11.62
N LYS A 28 -27.32 4.64 12.96
CA LYS A 28 -26.78 3.46 13.69
C LYS A 28 -27.80 2.31 13.70
N PRO A 29 -27.37 1.04 13.60
CA PRO A 29 -28.09 -0.07 14.20
C PRO A 29 -27.51 -0.40 15.59
N ARG A 30 -28.42 -0.71 16.52
CA ARG A 30 -28.15 -1.23 17.86
C ARG A 30 -28.01 -2.75 17.77
N GLY A 31 -26.97 -3.31 18.40
CA GLY A 31 -26.90 -4.72 18.78
C GLY A 31 -26.33 -5.69 17.74
N CYS A 32 -25.68 -6.73 18.27
CA CYS A 32 -25.14 -7.95 17.65
C CYS A 32 -23.69 -7.92 17.16
N PHE A 33 -22.87 -8.67 17.91
CA PHE A 33 -21.54 -9.19 17.57
C PHE A 33 -21.70 -10.13 16.37
N SER A 34 -21.68 -9.60 15.15
CA SER A 34 -21.64 -10.42 13.94
C SER A 34 -20.74 -9.76 12.89
N SER A 35 -19.57 -10.36 12.71
CA SER A 35 -18.70 -10.27 11.54
C SER A 35 -18.35 -8.87 11.03
N PHE A 36 -17.28 -8.32 11.58
CA PHE A 36 -16.40 -7.34 10.93
C PHE A 36 -15.62 -8.01 9.77
N ALA A 37 -16.31 -8.65 8.83
CA ALA A 37 -15.71 -9.34 7.68
C ALA A 37 -15.96 -8.57 6.38
N GLY A 38 -15.76 -7.24 6.41
CA GLY A 38 -15.55 -6.45 5.21
C GLY A 38 -14.06 -6.46 4.88
N SER A 39 -13.66 -7.13 3.80
CA SER A 39 -12.26 -7.20 3.40
C SER A 39 -11.68 -5.79 3.22
N LYS A 40 -10.75 -5.39 4.10
CA LYS A 40 -10.04 -4.10 4.11
C LYS A 40 -9.09 -3.91 2.91
N TYR A 41 -9.18 -4.77 1.91
CA TYR A 41 -8.29 -4.84 0.77
C TYR A 41 -9.03 -4.45 -0.49
N TYR A 42 -8.33 -3.75 -1.39
CA TYR A 42 -8.83 -3.53 -2.73
C TYR A 42 -8.95 -4.89 -3.43
N LYS A 43 -10.11 -5.16 -4.04
CA LYS A 43 -10.30 -6.36 -4.85
C LYS A 43 -9.52 -6.20 -6.15
N GLY A 44 -8.58 -7.10 -6.42
CA GLY A 44 -7.78 -7.12 -7.65
C GLY A 44 -6.28 -7.11 -7.40
N GLY A 45 -5.51 -7.00 -8.48
CA GLY A 45 -4.06 -6.80 -8.46
C GLY A 45 -3.68 -5.37 -8.82
N PHE A 46 -2.40 -5.16 -9.13
CA PHE A 46 -1.94 -3.89 -9.71
C PHE A 46 -2.41 -3.77 -11.17
N ASP A 47 -2.59 -2.54 -11.60
CA ASP A 47 -2.90 -2.26 -13.01
C ASP A 47 -1.68 -2.58 -13.88
N SER A 48 -1.93 -2.97 -15.13
CA SER A 48 -0.87 -3.21 -16.12
C SER A 48 -0.05 -1.96 -16.41
N LYS A 49 -0.65 -0.77 -16.24
CA LYS A 49 -0.02 0.54 -16.43
C LYS A 49 -0.31 1.40 -15.20
N MET A 50 0.75 1.93 -14.58
CA MET A 50 0.61 2.78 -13.40
C MET A 50 -0.26 4.01 -13.67
N SER A 51 -1.31 4.16 -12.87
CA SER A 51 -2.17 5.33 -12.88
C SER A 51 -1.84 6.28 -11.74
N LYS A 52 -2.13 7.58 -11.89
CA LYS A 52 -1.97 8.57 -10.81
C LYS A 52 -2.73 8.18 -9.54
N ARG A 53 -3.90 7.54 -9.69
CA ARG A 53 -4.72 7.06 -8.58
C ARG A 53 -4.03 5.91 -7.86
N GLU A 54 -3.57 4.90 -8.60
CA GLU A 54 -2.85 3.76 -8.05
C GLU A 54 -1.55 4.18 -7.36
N ALA A 55 -0.76 5.06 -7.99
CA ALA A 55 0.48 5.57 -7.40
C ALA A 55 0.25 6.25 -6.05
N SER A 56 -0.82 7.04 -5.95
CA SER A 56 -1.24 7.69 -4.71
C SER A 56 -1.63 6.66 -3.64
N LEU A 57 -2.35 5.60 -4.05
CA LEU A 57 -2.77 4.48 -3.19
C LEU A 57 -1.62 3.54 -2.79
N ILE A 58 -0.53 3.49 -3.54
CA ILE A 58 0.68 2.75 -3.14
C ILE A 58 1.47 3.56 -2.11
N LEU A 59 1.61 4.87 -2.31
CA LEU A 59 2.59 5.68 -1.58
C LEU A 59 2.15 6.33 -0.27
N GLY A 60 0.87 6.35 0.08
CA GLY A 60 0.41 6.93 1.35
C GLY A 60 -0.12 8.35 1.23
N ILE A 61 -0.17 8.91 0.02
CA ILE A 61 -0.25 10.35 -0.21
C ILE A 61 -1.37 10.75 -1.18
N SER A 62 -1.76 12.02 -1.09
CA SER A 62 -2.69 12.65 -2.03
C SER A 62 -2.08 12.74 -3.44
N PRO A 63 -2.88 12.62 -4.51
CA PRO A 63 -2.44 12.81 -5.91
C PRO A 63 -1.91 14.22 -6.20
N SER A 64 -2.17 15.18 -5.31
CA SER A 64 -1.68 16.56 -5.39
C SER A 64 -0.61 16.88 -4.34
N ALA A 65 0.00 15.85 -3.75
CA ALA A 65 1.03 16.03 -2.72
C ALA A 65 2.31 16.68 -3.29
N ASN A 66 3.00 17.43 -2.43
CA ASN A 66 4.28 18.05 -2.77
C ASN A 66 5.38 16.99 -2.99
N LYS A 67 6.37 17.29 -3.84
CA LYS A 67 7.52 16.44 -4.17
C LYS A 67 8.30 15.99 -2.94
N LEU A 68 8.40 16.84 -1.91
CA LEU A 68 9.02 16.47 -0.64
C LEU A 68 8.29 15.33 0.05
N LYS A 69 6.95 15.38 0.11
CA LYS A 69 6.11 14.33 0.69
C LYS A 69 6.21 13.03 -0.10
N ILE A 70 6.28 13.11 -1.43
CA ILE A 70 6.48 11.93 -2.30
C ILE A 70 7.79 11.22 -1.94
N LYS A 71 8.90 11.96 -1.85
CA LYS A 71 10.22 11.40 -1.52
C LYS A 71 10.28 10.80 -0.12
N GLU A 72 9.70 11.49 0.87
CA GLU A 72 9.63 10.96 2.23
C GLU A 72 8.83 9.68 2.32
N ALA A 73 7.64 9.65 1.71
CA ALA A 73 6.77 8.50 1.74
C ALA A 73 7.40 7.30 1.01
N HIS A 74 8.02 7.55 -0.15
CA HIS A 74 8.79 6.56 -0.88
C HIS A 74 9.91 5.94 -0.04
N LYS A 75 10.73 6.76 0.62
CA LYS A 75 11.81 6.27 1.50
C LYS A 75 11.27 5.38 2.63
N ARG A 76 10.18 5.79 3.29
CA ARG A 76 9.56 5.02 4.39
C ARG A 76 9.06 3.66 3.90
N ILE A 77 8.32 3.64 2.79
CA ILE A 77 7.70 2.41 2.28
C ILE A 77 8.75 1.48 1.67
N MET A 78 9.73 2.01 0.95
CA MET A 78 10.82 1.23 0.38
C MET A 78 11.70 0.60 1.47
N ALA A 79 11.98 1.30 2.56
CA ALA A 79 12.76 0.75 3.67
C ALA A 79 12.13 -0.53 4.24
N LEU A 80 10.79 -0.57 4.31
CA LEU A 80 10.01 -1.71 4.78
C LEU A 80 9.89 -2.85 3.76
N ASN A 81 9.89 -2.52 2.46
CA ASN A 81 9.66 -3.49 1.37
C ASN A 81 10.94 -3.80 0.57
N HIS A 82 12.11 -3.44 1.09
CA HIS A 82 13.37 -3.62 0.38
C HIS A 82 13.66 -5.11 0.15
N PRO A 83 14.08 -5.54 -1.06
CA PRO A 83 14.34 -6.96 -1.35
C PRO A 83 15.39 -7.57 -0.41
N ASP A 84 16.46 -6.84 -0.11
CA ASP A 84 17.52 -7.31 0.80
C ASP A 84 17.04 -7.51 2.25
N ARG A 85 15.87 -6.94 2.62
CA ARG A 85 15.24 -7.12 3.94
C ARG A 85 14.09 -8.13 3.91
N GLY A 86 14.00 -8.95 2.85
CA GLY A 86 12.93 -9.93 2.67
C GLY A 86 11.66 -9.35 2.03
N GLY A 87 11.72 -8.14 1.48
CA GLY A 87 10.64 -7.57 0.68
C GLY A 87 10.53 -8.23 -0.70
N SER A 88 9.37 -8.11 -1.34
CA SER A 88 9.19 -8.61 -2.70
C SER A 88 9.80 -7.66 -3.72
N PRO A 89 10.66 -8.15 -4.65
CA PRO A 89 11.24 -7.31 -5.70
C PRO A 89 10.15 -6.70 -6.60
N TYR A 90 9.04 -7.41 -6.78
CA TYR A 90 7.89 -6.93 -7.54
C TYR A 90 7.19 -5.74 -6.84
N ILE A 91 7.04 -5.80 -5.52
CA ILE A 91 6.46 -4.71 -4.74
C ILE A 91 7.39 -3.50 -4.73
N ALA A 92 8.70 -3.70 -4.57
CA ALA A 92 9.69 -2.64 -4.68
C ALA A 92 9.64 -1.95 -6.05
N ALA A 93 9.54 -2.72 -7.14
CA ALA A 93 9.37 -2.19 -8.48
C ALA A 93 8.10 -1.32 -8.62
N LYS A 94 6.96 -1.78 -8.07
CA LYS A 94 5.70 -1.01 -8.08
C LYS A 94 5.77 0.28 -7.27
N ILE A 95 6.51 0.27 -6.15
CA ILE A 95 6.76 1.49 -5.36
C ILE A 95 7.62 2.50 -6.14
N ASN A 96 8.62 2.03 -6.88
CA ASN A 96 9.45 2.88 -7.73
C ASN A 96 8.63 3.50 -8.87
N GLU A 97 7.86 2.66 -9.57
CA GLU A 97 6.97 3.09 -10.66
C GLU A 97 5.97 4.15 -10.18
N ALA A 98 5.37 3.98 -8.99
CA ALA A 98 4.48 4.96 -8.38
C ALA A 98 5.16 6.31 -8.11
N LYS A 99 6.38 6.28 -7.57
CA LYS A 99 7.17 7.48 -7.27
C LYS A 99 7.53 8.23 -8.55
N ASP A 100 7.99 7.53 -9.57
CA ASP A 100 8.36 8.15 -10.85
C ASP A 100 7.15 8.76 -11.56
N HIS A 101 5.98 8.11 -11.50
CA HIS A 101 4.74 8.62 -12.10
C HIS A 101 4.22 9.91 -11.44
N LEU A 102 4.41 10.07 -10.12
CA LEU A 102 4.03 11.29 -9.42
C LEU A 102 5.09 12.40 -9.54
N GLU A 103 6.38 12.04 -9.68
CA GLU A 103 7.45 13.02 -9.89
C GLU A 103 7.48 13.58 -11.33
N SER A 104 7.05 12.80 -12.32
CA SER A 104 7.11 13.15 -13.76
C SER A 104 6.09 14.19 -14.22
N ASN A 105 5.04 14.48 -13.43
CA ASN A 105 4.06 15.52 -13.74
C ASN A 105 4.60 16.94 -13.41
N LYS A 106 5.71 17.34 -14.04
CA LYS A 106 6.27 18.69 -13.96
C LYS A 106 5.98 19.48 -15.22
#